data_AF-A0A3B1BB95-F1
#
_entry.id   AF-A0A3B1BB95-F1
#
_cell.length_a   1.000
_cell.length_b   1.000
_cell.length_c   1.000
_cell.angle_alpha   90.00
_cell.angle_beta   90.00
_cell.angle_gamma   90.00
#
_symmetry.space_group_name_H-M   'P 1'
#
loop_
_entity.id
_entity.type
_entity.pdbx_description
1 polymer ?
#
loop_
_entity_poly.entity_id
_entity_poly.type
_entity_poly.pdbx_seq_one_letter_code
_entity_poly.pdbx_strand_id
1 'polypeptide(L)'
;MTKPSILVAIVLAMGLLFTPSPGLAQFDDEDDAFFSDPEPTKKEPVPVEEPEPSVTKEEPTKASVVEPDVVKEKPTSAPVVEPDIVKEKPTSAPVVEPDIVKEEPKAQPDEQAERDRKRAEIRQRLRDKMKQKAAEKMAKPTEPDIVKEESVVQPDDQAERDRKRAEIRQRLRDRMKQKAAEKMAKPTEPDVVKEKPTVQPKASPAALSKEEKLKRKRIEMRKRLRQKMKNATGGGTGQRRFKKPKLTAKKIQQKMTFVESSVKTSPTVKRIRESGNEEAIAILDKAVALFDNSRTALEAEDLKKADKLLNDAIKEAGKASRMAGKGERDIELEKEDFASHKKSISNSLAAIERLVKEKPDAKVKGEYKDGKALFEEGLKLAEENKYREANKKLAQARTLVNDAMKKLRDKDTVTMTLEFDSPADEYKYVHDRYLSYATLVDVVGKQKKPNKRKKTKIDQFVAESADLMRSAVKLAENDEFEEAVKVADTANKTIAKGLRLLGVMVFE
;
A
#
# COMPACT_ATOMS: atom_id res chain seq x y z
N MET A 1 -66.46 -25.50 21.85
CA MET A 1 -65.90 -24.37 22.62
C MET A 1 -64.60 -23.94 21.95
N THR A 2 -64.73 -22.93 21.10
CA THR A 2 -63.75 -22.39 20.17
C THR A 2 -62.99 -21.23 20.81
N LYS A 3 -61.65 -21.22 20.70
CA LYS A 3 -60.80 -20.05 21.04
C LYS A 3 -60.50 -19.27 19.75
N PRO A 4 -60.53 -17.92 19.75
CA PRO A 4 -60.31 -17.15 18.54
C PRO A 4 -58.83 -16.79 18.33
N SER A 5 -58.44 -16.83 17.06
CA SER A 5 -57.17 -16.34 16.52
C SER A 5 -57.21 -14.82 16.37
N ILE A 6 -56.14 -14.13 16.77
CA ILE A 6 -55.93 -12.71 16.50
C ILE A 6 -55.09 -12.58 15.23
N LEU A 7 -55.70 -12.00 14.20
CA LEU A 7 -55.08 -11.54 12.96
C LEU A 7 -54.62 -10.09 13.16
N VAL A 8 -53.36 -9.77 12.89
CA VAL A 8 -52.89 -8.38 12.74
C VAL A 8 -52.52 -8.16 11.28
N ALA A 9 -53.27 -7.28 10.63
CA ALA A 9 -53.02 -6.77 9.30
C ALA A 9 -52.04 -5.58 9.39
N ILE A 10 -50.98 -5.59 8.59
CA ILE A 10 -50.11 -4.42 8.37
C ILE A 10 -50.38 -3.90 6.95
N VAL A 11 -50.81 -2.65 6.89
CA VAL A 11 -51.16 -1.88 5.69
C VAL A 11 -49.92 -1.17 5.13
N LEU A 12 -49.83 -1.18 3.80
CA LEU A 12 -48.92 -0.44 2.94
C LEU A 12 -48.85 1.08 3.25
N ALA A 13 -47.66 1.66 3.12
CA ALA A 13 -47.49 3.04 2.69
C ALA A 13 -46.28 3.19 1.75
N MET A 14 -46.60 3.44 0.47
CA MET A 14 -45.66 3.88 -0.57
C MET A 14 -45.20 5.32 -0.31
N GLY A 15 -43.90 5.58 -0.44
CA GLY A 15 -43.33 6.93 -0.50
C GLY A 15 -42.46 7.08 -1.74
N LEU A 16 -43.01 7.76 -2.76
CA LEU A 16 -42.36 8.15 -4.01
C LEU A 16 -41.53 9.44 -3.82
N LEU A 17 -40.31 9.39 -4.36
CA LEU A 17 -39.54 10.45 -5.04
C LEU A 17 -39.80 11.93 -4.70
N PHE A 18 -38.79 12.61 -4.13
CA PHE A 18 -38.55 14.02 -4.41
C PHE A 18 -37.05 14.37 -4.34
N THR A 19 -36.50 14.85 -5.46
CA THR A 19 -35.15 15.43 -5.59
C THR A 19 -35.21 16.94 -5.40
N PRO A 20 -34.24 17.61 -4.76
CA PRO A 20 -34.14 19.07 -4.83
C PRO A 20 -33.18 19.52 -5.93
N SER A 21 -33.63 20.49 -6.73
CA SER A 21 -32.80 21.38 -7.54
C SER A 21 -32.88 22.81 -6.97
N PRO A 22 -31.82 23.63 -7.07
CA PRO A 22 -31.71 24.91 -6.35
C PRO A 22 -32.14 26.11 -7.22
N GLY A 23 -32.70 27.16 -6.61
CA GLY A 23 -32.93 28.43 -7.30
C GLY A 23 -33.71 29.50 -6.50
N LEU A 24 -32.98 30.47 -5.95
CA LEU A 24 -33.21 31.94 -5.95
C LEU A 24 -34.64 32.52 -5.86
N ALA A 25 -34.92 33.20 -4.74
CA ALA A 25 -35.62 34.50 -4.62
C ALA A 25 -35.50 34.95 -3.14
N GLN A 26 -34.67 35.95 -2.78
CA GLN A 26 -35.05 37.36 -2.58
C GLN A 26 -36.43 37.55 -1.92
N PHE A 27 -36.42 37.83 -0.61
CA PHE A 27 -37.45 38.63 0.07
C PHE A 27 -36.76 39.49 1.13
N ASP A 28 -37.04 40.78 1.02
CA ASP A 28 -36.54 41.89 1.82
C ASP A 28 -37.17 41.97 3.22
N ASP A 29 -36.55 42.84 4.00
CA ASP A 29 -36.82 43.34 5.35
C ASP A 29 -38.31 43.59 5.71
N GLU A 30 -38.69 43.26 6.95
CA GLU A 30 -38.97 44.21 8.05
C GLU A 30 -39.74 43.53 9.21
N ASP A 31 -39.26 43.84 10.43
CA ASP A 31 -39.99 44.08 11.68
C ASP A 31 -40.99 43.05 12.23
N ASP A 32 -40.66 42.40 13.35
CA ASP A 32 -41.02 42.89 14.70
C ASP A 32 -40.94 41.79 15.77
N ALA A 33 -40.19 42.14 16.83
CA ALA A 33 -40.41 41.94 18.26
C ALA A 33 -40.96 40.61 18.85
N PHE A 34 -40.45 40.34 20.06
CA PHE A 34 -40.87 39.36 21.08
C PHE A 34 -40.37 37.92 20.91
N PHE A 35 -39.28 37.57 21.61
CA PHE A 35 -39.35 36.60 22.71
C PHE A 35 -38.10 36.71 23.59
N SER A 36 -38.36 36.85 24.88
CA SER A 36 -37.42 37.10 25.96
C SER A 36 -36.52 35.89 26.25
N ASP A 37 -35.25 36.15 26.56
CA ASP A 37 -34.31 35.22 27.16
C ASP A 37 -34.89 34.58 28.44
N PRO A 38 -34.80 33.26 28.63
CA PRO A 38 -34.90 32.66 29.95
C PRO A 38 -33.51 32.60 30.60
N GLU A 39 -33.42 33.24 31.78
CA GLU A 39 -32.28 33.23 32.69
C GLU A 39 -31.74 31.83 33.02
N PRO A 40 -30.42 31.66 33.24
CA PRO A 40 -29.86 30.43 33.75
C PRO A 40 -30.09 30.30 35.27
N THR A 41 -30.93 29.36 35.66
CA THR A 41 -31.13 28.98 37.07
C THR A 41 -29.83 28.48 37.70
N LYS A 42 -29.33 29.24 38.68
CA LYS A 42 -28.37 28.81 39.70
C LYS A 42 -28.93 27.58 40.43
N LYS A 43 -28.20 26.46 40.39
CA LYS A 43 -28.36 25.37 41.36
C LYS A 43 -27.17 25.40 42.31
N GLU A 44 -27.49 25.65 43.58
CA GLU A 44 -26.60 25.54 44.73
C GLU A 44 -26.16 24.08 44.93
N PRO A 45 -24.89 23.83 45.27
CA PRO A 45 -24.43 22.50 45.68
C PRO A 45 -24.66 22.26 47.18
N VAL A 46 -25.33 21.16 47.48
CA VAL A 46 -25.49 20.57 48.83
C VAL A 46 -24.16 19.95 49.27
N PRO A 47 -23.74 20.09 50.54
CA PRO A 47 -22.45 19.62 51.03
C PRO A 47 -22.49 18.11 51.30
N VAL A 48 -21.45 17.40 50.84
CA VAL A 48 -21.20 15.99 51.15
C VAL A 48 -20.18 15.94 52.28
N GLU A 49 -20.59 15.37 53.41
CA GLU A 49 -19.75 15.03 54.56
C GLU A 49 -18.78 13.89 54.17
N GLU A 50 -17.48 14.17 54.25
CA GLU A 50 -16.42 13.16 54.30
C GLU A 50 -16.06 12.90 55.77
N PRO A 51 -15.94 11.63 56.22
CA PRO A 51 -15.40 11.33 57.53
C PRO A 51 -13.85 11.26 57.50
N GLU A 52 -13.23 12.03 58.40
CA GLU A 52 -11.81 11.93 58.77
C GLU A 52 -11.46 10.54 59.31
N PRO A 53 -10.16 10.17 59.30
CA PRO A 53 -9.54 10.09 60.63
C PRO A 53 -8.09 10.61 60.72
N SER A 54 -7.90 11.36 61.81
CA SER A 54 -6.79 11.32 62.77
C SER A 54 -5.35 11.55 62.29
N VAL A 55 -4.86 12.71 62.73
CA VAL A 55 -3.49 13.20 62.84
C VAL A 55 -2.61 12.33 63.76
N THR A 56 -1.38 12.08 63.35
CA THR A 56 -0.22 12.04 64.27
C THR A 56 0.95 12.79 63.66
N LYS A 57 1.29 13.92 64.30
CA LYS A 57 2.47 14.77 64.08
C LYS A 57 3.71 14.08 64.65
N GLU A 58 4.79 14.01 63.88
CA GLU A 58 6.16 14.17 64.40
C GLU A 58 7.04 14.87 63.35
N GLU A 59 7.56 16.03 63.74
CA GLU A 59 8.72 16.76 63.21
C GLU A 59 9.38 17.40 64.46
N PRO A 60 10.63 17.92 64.45
CA PRO A 60 11.61 17.98 63.35
C PRO A 60 13.07 17.67 63.80
N THR A 61 13.99 17.44 62.85
CA THR A 61 15.42 17.71 63.07
C THR A 61 16.05 18.44 61.89
N LYS A 62 16.62 19.60 62.23
CA LYS A 62 17.37 20.55 61.41
C LYS A 62 18.73 20.01 60.97
N ALA A 63 19.15 20.33 59.75
CA ALA A 63 20.56 20.62 59.37
C ALA A 63 20.55 21.34 57.99
N SER A 64 20.92 22.62 57.93
CA SER A 64 22.25 23.12 57.48
C SER A 64 22.49 22.90 55.97
N VAL A 65 22.11 23.83 55.08
CA VAL A 65 22.92 24.97 54.59
C VAL A 65 24.41 24.63 54.42
N VAL A 66 24.85 24.41 53.17
CA VAL A 66 26.18 24.78 52.62
C VAL A 66 26.04 24.87 51.08
N GLU A 67 26.16 26.07 50.51
CA GLU A 67 26.59 26.28 49.11
C GLU A 67 28.10 26.02 49.00
N PRO A 68 28.60 25.56 47.85
CA PRO A 68 29.63 26.40 47.24
C PRO A 68 29.65 26.46 45.71
N ASP A 69 29.96 27.68 45.27
CA ASP A 69 30.88 28.09 44.22
C ASP A 69 30.81 27.54 42.79
N VAL A 70 30.54 28.52 41.94
CA VAL A 70 30.78 28.62 40.51
C VAL A 70 32.27 28.44 40.19
N VAL A 71 32.59 27.42 39.37
CA VAL A 71 33.82 27.42 38.57
C VAL A 71 33.46 27.22 37.10
N LYS A 72 33.77 28.24 36.30
CA LYS A 72 33.74 28.23 34.84
C LYS A 72 34.94 27.44 34.34
N GLU A 73 34.70 26.31 33.66
CA GLU A 73 35.68 25.75 32.73
C GLU A 73 35.01 25.39 31.39
N LYS A 74 35.51 26.03 30.32
CA LYS A 74 35.32 25.60 28.93
C LYS A 74 36.11 24.31 28.70
N PRO A 75 35.57 23.35 27.93
CA PRO A 75 36.41 22.50 27.12
C PRO A 75 36.18 22.70 25.63
N THR A 76 37.32 22.90 25.00
CA THR A 76 37.68 22.92 23.61
C THR A 76 37.20 21.69 22.83
N SER A 77 36.81 21.95 21.59
CA SER A 77 36.43 21.03 20.52
C SER A 77 37.40 19.86 20.27
N ALA A 78 36.84 18.66 20.03
CA ALA A 78 37.46 17.61 19.21
C ALA A 78 36.38 16.92 18.35
N PRO A 79 36.63 16.66 17.05
CA PRO A 79 35.65 16.04 16.16
C PRO A 79 35.59 14.52 16.37
N VAL A 80 34.39 14.02 16.68
CA VAL A 80 34.08 12.59 16.75
C VAL A 80 34.04 12.02 15.33
N VAL A 81 34.95 11.08 15.07
CA VAL A 81 35.01 10.28 13.83
C VAL A 81 34.01 9.12 13.96
N GLU A 82 32.99 9.11 13.10
CA GLU A 82 32.08 7.97 12.94
C GLU A 82 32.81 6.76 12.33
N PRO A 83 32.71 5.54 12.91
CA PRO A 83 33.20 4.35 12.24
C PRO A 83 32.18 3.86 11.19
N ASP A 84 32.68 3.62 9.97
CA ASP A 84 31.98 2.97 8.86
C ASP A 84 31.41 1.60 9.29
N ILE A 85 30.09 1.49 9.37
CA ILE A 85 29.38 0.23 9.56
C ILE A 85 29.41 -0.55 8.25
N VAL A 86 30.23 -1.60 8.21
CA VAL A 86 30.30 -2.59 7.13
C VAL A 86 29.01 -3.39 7.11
N LYS A 87 28.22 -3.26 6.03
CA LYS A 87 27.09 -4.16 5.71
C LYS A 87 27.63 -5.51 5.25
N GLU A 88 27.78 -6.46 6.16
CA GLU A 88 27.93 -7.86 5.81
C GLU A 88 26.58 -8.45 5.37
N LYS A 89 26.56 -9.05 4.19
CA LYS A 89 25.44 -9.84 3.67
C LYS A 89 25.43 -11.20 4.38
N PRO A 90 24.31 -11.67 4.93
CA PRO A 90 24.22 -13.05 5.36
C PRO A 90 24.17 -13.98 4.15
N THR A 91 25.18 -14.84 4.05
CA THR A 91 25.21 -16.03 3.20
C THR A 91 24.21 -17.06 3.71
N SER A 92 23.17 -17.33 2.93
CA SER A 92 22.24 -18.44 3.16
C SER A 92 22.92 -19.76 2.80
N ALA A 93 23.16 -20.62 3.80
CA ALA A 93 23.54 -22.01 3.58
C ALA A 93 22.33 -22.80 3.00
N PRO A 94 22.58 -23.79 2.11
CA PRO A 94 21.52 -24.63 1.57
C PRO A 94 21.09 -25.67 2.61
N VAL A 95 19.80 -25.67 2.95
CA VAL A 95 19.14 -26.73 3.71
C VAL A 95 18.93 -27.92 2.76
N VAL A 96 19.48 -29.06 3.13
CA VAL A 96 19.28 -30.35 2.45
C VAL A 96 17.97 -30.94 2.98
N GLU A 97 16.96 -31.04 2.12
CA GLU A 97 15.71 -31.76 2.39
C GLU A 97 15.93 -33.26 2.10
N PRO A 98 15.49 -34.19 2.98
CA PRO A 98 15.51 -35.61 2.67
C PRO A 98 14.34 -36.00 1.76
N ASP A 99 14.65 -36.79 0.73
CA ASP A 99 13.69 -37.39 -0.20
C ASP A 99 12.69 -38.30 0.56
N ILE A 100 11.44 -37.88 0.65
CA ILE A 100 10.31 -38.73 1.09
C ILE A 100 9.66 -39.31 -0.16
N VAL A 101 9.99 -40.56 -0.47
CA VAL A 101 9.29 -41.37 -1.47
C VAL A 101 7.89 -41.69 -0.93
N LYS A 102 6.87 -41.00 -1.43
CA LYS A 102 5.46 -41.36 -1.23
C LYS A 102 5.10 -42.48 -2.19
N GLU A 103 5.01 -43.71 -1.68
CA GLU A 103 4.27 -44.78 -2.36
C GLU A 103 2.77 -44.50 -2.23
N GLU A 104 2.09 -44.29 -3.36
CA GLU A 104 0.63 -44.18 -3.41
C GLU A 104 0.02 -45.58 -3.23
N PRO A 105 -0.93 -45.77 -2.29
CA PRO A 105 -1.62 -47.04 -2.15
C PRO A 105 -2.52 -47.27 -3.36
N LYS A 106 -2.33 -48.41 -4.04
CA LYS A 106 -3.19 -48.86 -5.13
C LYS A 106 -4.62 -49.00 -4.60
N ALA A 107 -5.52 -48.13 -5.06
CA ALA A 107 -6.94 -48.18 -4.72
C ALA A 107 -7.52 -49.55 -5.07
N GLN A 108 -8.29 -50.12 -4.15
CA GLN A 108 -8.93 -51.41 -4.35
C GLN A 108 -9.94 -51.32 -5.51
N PRO A 109 -10.08 -52.38 -6.35
CA PRO A 109 -10.90 -52.34 -7.57
C PRO A 109 -12.35 -51.86 -7.38
N ASP A 110 -12.92 -52.11 -6.20
CA ASP A 110 -14.31 -51.83 -5.89
C ASP A 110 -14.60 -50.32 -5.71
N GLU A 111 -13.62 -49.54 -5.22
CA GLU A 111 -13.78 -48.10 -5.03
C GLU A 111 -13.78 -47.35 -6.38
N GLN A 112 -13.04 -47.88 -7.36
CA GLN A 112 -13.00 -47.32 -8.70
C GLN A 112 -14.33 -47.54 -9.43
N ALA A 113 -14.94 -48.71 -9.28
CA ALA A 113 -16.27 -49.00 -9.83
C ALA A 113 -17.36 -48.10 -9.24
N GLU A 114 -17.29 -47.78 -7.94
CA GLU A 114 -18.23 -46.84 -7.29
C GLU A 114 -18.06 -45.40 -7.80
N ARG A 115 -16.81 -44.95 -7.99
CA ARG A 115 -16.50 -43.64 -8.58
C ARG A 115 -17.05 -43.52 -10.00
N ASP A 116 -16.97 -44.58 -10.79
CA ASP A 116 -17.48 -44.59 -12.16
C ASP A 116 -19.02 -44.63 -12.20
N ARG A 117 -19.69 -45.33 -11.27
CA ARG A 117 -21.15 -45.26 -11.09
C ARG A 117 -21.62 -43.85 -10.74
N LYS A 118 -20.96 -43.18 -9.77
CA LYS A 118 -21.26 -41.79 -9.39
C LYS A 118 -21.06 -40.81 -10.57
N ARG A 119 -20.00 -41.01 -11.37
CA ARG A 119 -19.77 -40.22 -12.59
C ARG A 119 -20.85 -40.43 -13.66
N ALA A 120 -21.35 -41.65 -13.81
CA ALA A 120 -22.43 -41.95 -14.75
C ALA A 120 -23.74 -41.27 -14.32
N GLU A 121 -24.09 -41.30 -13.03
CA GLU A 121 -25.28 -40.64 -12.49
C GLU A 121 -25.24 -39.12 -12.70
N ILE A 122 -24.10 -38.47 -12.43
CA ILE A 122 -23.92 -37.03 -12.66
C ILE A 122 -24.13 -36.66 -14.13
N ARG A 123 -23.60 -37.48 -15.06
CA ARG A 123 -23.77 -37.27 -16.51
C ARG A 123 -25.24 -37.41 -16.93
N GLN A 124 -26.00 -38.30 -16.29
CA GLN A 124 -27.41 -38.50 -16.59
C GLN A 124 -28.24 -37.28 -16.15
N ARG A 125 -28.05 -36.81 -14.90
CA ARG A 125 -28.71 -35.59 -14.40
C ARG A 125 -28.45 -34.36 -15.26
N LEU A 126 -27.22 -34.22 -15.78
CA LEU A 126 -26.86 -33.12 -16.68
C LEU A 126 -27.60 -33.19 -18.02
N ARG A 127 -27.77 -34.40 -18.60
CA ARG A 127 -28.57 -34.57 -19.83
C ARG A 127 -30.04 -34.23 -19.60
N ASP A 128 -30.60 -34.65 -18.48
CA ASP A 128 -32.01 -34.39 -18.17
C ASP A 128 -32.28 -32.90 -17.94
N LYS A 129 -31.37 -32.20 -17.26
CA LYS A 129 -31.44 -30.74 -17.09
C LYS A 129 -31.34 -29.99 -18.42
N MET A 130 -30.50 -30.45 -19.33
CA MET A 130 -30.39 -29.87 -20.68
C MET A 130 -31.66 -30.11 -21.50
N LYS A 131 -32.28 -31.29 -21.40
CA LYS A 131 -33.57 -31.58 -22.04
C LYS A 131 -34.69 -30.71 -21.48
N GLN A 132 -34.78 -30.55 -20.16
CA GLN A 132 -35.75 -29.66 -19.52
C GLN A 132 -35.59 -28.21 -19.99
N LYS A 133 -34.37 -27.69 -20.03
CA LYS A 133 -34.10 -26.32 -20.50
C LYS A 133 -34.43 -26.13 -21.99
N ALA A 134 -34.22 -27.16 -22.80
CA ALA A 134 -34.63 -27.16 -24.20
C ALA A 134 -36.16 -27.16 -24.35
N ALA A 135 -36.87 -27.98 -23.56
CA ALA A 135 -38.32 -28.01 -23.54
C ALA A 135 -38.91 -26.67 -23.06
N GLU A 136 -38.35 -26.06 -22.01
CA GLU A 136 -38.75 -24.75 -21.52
C GLU A 136 -38.54 -23.65 -22.58
N LYS A 137 -37.45 -23.73 -23.35
CA LYS A 137 -37.18 -22.80 -24.45
C LYS A 137 -38.18 -22.98 -25.61
N MET A 138 -38.67 -24.20 -25.85
CA MET A 138 -39.69 -24.46 -26.88
C MET A 138 -41.11 -24.17 -26.40
N ALA A 139 -41.37 -24.22 -25.09
CA ALA A 139 -42.68 -23.95 -24.50
C ALA A 139 -42.97 -22.46 -24.28
N LYS A 140 -41.98 -21.56 -24.45
CA LYS A 140 -42.24 -20.12 -24.43
C LYS A 140 -42.98 -19.71 -25.71
N PRO A 141 -44.25 -19.27 -25.63
CA PRO A 141 -44.97 -18.79 -26.80
C PRO A 141 -44.25 -17.58 -27.36
N THR A 142 -43.99 -17.59 -28.66
CA THR A 142 -43.44 -16.46 -29.39
C THR A 142 -44.44 -15.31 -29.28
N GLU A 143 -44.12 -14.29 -28.47
CA GLU A 143 -44.89 -13.06 -28.43
C GLU A 143 -44.92 -12.44 -29.84
N PRO A 144 -46.08 -11.94 -30.30
CA PRO A 144 -46.19 -11.34 -31.63
C PRO A 144 -45.30 -10.09 -31.71
N ASP A 145 -44.58 -9.99 -32.82
CA ASP A 145 -43.61 -8.94 -33.13
C ASP A 145 -44.18 -7.53 -32.92
N ILE A 146 -43.72 -6.87 -31.84
CA ILE A 146 -43.82 -5.42 -31.70
C ILE A 146 -42.65 -4.82 -32.49
N VAL A 147 -43.00 -4.13 -33.58
CA VAL A 147 -42.12 -3.37 -34.47
C VAL A 147 -41.18 -2.48 -33.65
N LYS A 148 -39.89 -2.83 -33.63
CA LYS A 148 -38.83 -1.95 -33.13
C LYS A 148 -38.50 -0.93 -34.21
N GLU A 149 -38.72 0.35 -33.88
CA GLU A 149 -38.23 1.50 -34.64
C GLU A 149 -36.72 1.37 -34.88
N GLU A 150 -36.34 1.26 -36.15
CA GLU A 150 -34.96 1.45 -36.61
C GLU A 150 -34.57 2.91 -36.44
N SER A 151 -33.56 3.17 -35.61
CA SER A 151 -32.93 4.49 -35.49
C SER A 151 -32.20 4.82 -36.80
N VAL A 152 -32.84 5.64 -37.63
CA VAL A 152 -32.28 6.27 -38.83
C VAL A 152 -31.08 7.13 -38.43
N VAL A 153 -29.88 6.69 -38.80
CA VAL A 153 -28.65 7.50 -38.69
C VAL A 153 -28.72 8.58 -39.77
N GLN A 154 -28.76 9.85 -39.35
CA GLN A 154 -28.87 10.99 -40.25
C GLN A 154 -27.64 11.09 -41.18
N PRO A 155 -27.82 11.32 -42.49
CA PRO A 155 -26.77 11.29 -43.51
C PRO A 155 -25.71 12.40 -43.38
N ASP A 156 -25.97 13.47 -42.63
CA ASP A 156 -25.05 14.60 -42.46
C ASP A 156 -23.76 14.23 -41.69
N ASP A 157 -23.83 13.19 -40.86
CA ASP A 157 -22.74 12.78 -39.97
C ASP A 157 -21.61 12.04 -40.72
N GLN A 158 -21.91 11.49 -41.91
CA GLN A 158 -20.95 10.79 -42.74
C GLN A 158 -20.12 11.78 -43.59
N ALA A 159 -20.75 12.83 -44.12
CA ALA A 159 -20.07 13.85 -44.91
C ALA A 159 -19.05 14.64 -44.08
N GLU A 160 -19.34 14.91 -42.80
CA GLU A 160 -18.40 15.58 -41.90
C GLU A 160 -17.17 14.70 -41.58
N ARG A 161 -17.37 13.40 -41.42
CA ARG A 161 -16.28 12.43 -41.21
C ARG A 161 -15.36 12.35 -42.42
N ASP A 162 -15.92 12.42 -43.63
CA ASP A 162 -15.12 12.39 -44.86
C ASP A 162 -14.37 13.69 -45.10
N ARG A 163 -14.95 14.86 -44.76
CA ARG A 163 -14.23 16.14 -44.75
C ARG A 163 -13.05 16.14 -43.77
N LYS A 164 -13.24 15.65 -42.54
CA LYS A 164 -12.15 15.52 -41.55
C LYS A 164 -11.05 14.56 -42.04
N ARG A 165 -11.40 13.46 -42.71
CA ARG A 165 -10.43 12.53 -43.31
C ARG A 165 -9.64 13.17 -44.47
N ALA A 166 -10.28 13.99 -45.29
CA ALA A 166 -9.61 14.71 -46.38
C ALA A 166 -8.60 15.74 -45.84
N GLU A 167 -8.98 16.50 -44.81
CA GLU A 167 -8.10 17.51 -44.18
C GLU A 167 -6.84 16.87 -43.58
N ILE A 168 -6.99 15.74 -42.87
CA ILE A 168 -5.86 15.00 -42.30
C ILE A 168 -4.89 14.52 -43.39
N ARG A 169 -5.41 14.04 -44.53
CA ARG A 169 -4.60 13.60 -45.67
C ARG A 169 -3.82 14.76 -46.31
N GLN A 170 -4.38 15.96 -46.35
CA GLN A 170 -3.72 17.12 -46.93
C GLN A 170 -2.56 17.60 -46.04
N ARG A 171 -2.79 17.73 -44.72
CA ARG A 171 -1.73 18.08 -43.76
C ARG A 171 -0.54 17.11 -43.79
N LEU A 172 -0.80 15.82 -43.97
CA LEU A 172 0.24 14.80 -44.12
C LEU A 172 1.10 15.02 -45.37
N ARG A 173 0.50 15.38 -46.51
CA ARG A 173 1.27 15.66 -47.75
C ARG A 173 2.16 16.89 -47.60
N ASP A 174 1.64 17.95 -46.99
CA ASP A 174 2.39 19.20 -46.83
C ASP A 174 3.58 19.02 -45.90
N ARG A 175 3.42 18.25 -44.81
CA ARG A 175 4.51 17.92 -43.89
C ARG A 175 5.60 17.07 -44.57
N MET A 176 5.22 16.17 -45.46
CA MET A 176 6.17 15.37 -46.23
C MET A 176 6.98 16.24 -47.21
N LYS A 177 6.34 17.23 -47.86
CA LYS A 177 7.02 18.20 -48.72
C LYS A 177 8.00 19.07 -47.94
N GLN A 178 7.62 19.54 -46.75
CA GLN A 178 8.50 20.35 -45.89
C GLN A 178 9.73 19.57 -45.42
N LYS A 179 9.56 18.31 -44.96
CA LYS A 179 10.70 17.46 -44.57
C LYS A 179 11.63 17.16 -45.75
N ALA A 180 11.10 17.02 -46.96
CA ALA A 180 11.91 16.83 -48.16
C ALA A 180 12.74 18.09 -48.48
N ALA A 181 12.15 19.28 -48.38
CA ALA A 181 12.85 20.55 -48.59
C ALA A 181 13.95 20.80 -47.53
N GLU A 182 13.67 20.53 -46.26
CA GLU A 182 14.64 20.68 -45.17
C GLU A 182 15.85 19.76 -45.32
N LYS A 183 15.63 18.54 -45.84
CA LYS A 183 16.70 17.56 -46.08
C LYS A 183 17.62 17.98 -47.23
N MET A 184 17.12 18.74 -48.20
CA MET A 184 17.91 19.27 -49.31
C MET A 184 18.68 20.56 -48.95
N ALA A 185 18.32 21.23 -47.85
CA ALA A 185 18.91 22.52 -47.48
C ALA A 185 20.12 22.44 -46.51
N LYS A 186 20.58 21.26 -46.11
CA LYS A 186 21.73 21.14 -45.18
C LYS A 186 23.08 21.11 -45.93
N PRO A 187 23.96 22.12 -45.73
CA PRO A 187 25.32 22.09 -46.27
C PRO A 187 26.17 21.06 -45.52
N THR A 188 26.95 20.30 -46.26
CA THR A 188 27.97 19.36 -45.73
C THR A 188 29.14 20.15 -45.15
N GLU A 189 29.30 20.14 -43.83
CA GLU A 189 30.48 20.69 -43.15
C GLU A 189 31.70 19.77 -43.32
N PRO A 190 32.92 20.33 -43.51
CA PRO A 190 34.15 19.55 -43.66
C PRO A 190 34.71 19.02 -42.33
N ASP A 191 35.27 17.82 -42.40
CA ASP A 191 35.86 17.05 -41.30
C ASP A 191 37.05 17.76 -40.63
N VAL A 192 36.95 17.98 -39.32
CA VAL A 192 38.03 18.51 -38.47
C VAL A 192 38.79 17.38 -37.77
N VAL A 193 40.06 17.23 -38.14
CA VAL A 193 41.06 16.31 -37.58
C VAL A 193 41.41 16.71 -36.14
N LYS A 194 41.32 15.76 -35.19
CA LYS A 194 41.72 15.95 -33.79
C LYS A 194 43.14 15.43 -33.54
N GLU A 195 44.02 16.32 -33.10
CA GLU A 195 45.41 16.04 -32.70
C GLU A 195 45.50 15.29 -31.35
N LYS A 196 46.53 14.43 -31.23
CA LYS A 196 46.87 13.64 -30.04
C LYS A 196 47.72 14.47 -29.07
N PRO A 197 47.49 14.39 -27.75
CA PRO A 197 48.33 15.09 -26.77
C PRO A 197 49.63 14.31 -26.46
N THR A 198 50.72 15.06 -26.45
CA THR A 198 52.12 14.67 -26.20
C THR A 198 52.37 14.36 -24.72
N VAL A 199 53.10 13.28 -24.44
CA VAL A 199 53.44 12.78 -23.10
C VAL A 199 54.81 13.29 -22.67
N GLN A 200 54.91 13.96 -21.52
CA GLN A 200 56.18 14.40 -20.92
C GLN A 200 56.84 13.29 -20.07
N PRO A 201 58.19 13.20 -20.05
CA PRO A 201 58.94 12.18 -19.30
C PRO A 201 59.06 12.51 -17.80
N LYS A 202 58.96 11.48 -16.96
CA LYS A 202 59.08 11.58 -15.49
C LYS A 202 60.52 11.41 -15.02
N ALA A 203 60.93 12.28 -14.11
CA ALA A 203 62.24 12.36 -13.48
C ALA A 203 62.58 11.16 -12.56
N SER A 204 63.88 10.95 -12.42
CA SER A 204 64.55 9.84 -11.73
C SER A 204 64.39 9.86 -10.20
N PRO A 205 64.31 8.72 -9.49
CA PRO A 205 63.99 8.67 -8.06
C PRO A 205 65.25 8.75 -7.16
N ALA A 206 65.48 9.91 -6.55
CA ALA A 206 66.38 10.06 -5.40
C ALA A 206 65.72 9.60 -4.07
N ALA A 207 66.54 9.26 -3.08
CA ALA A 207 66.24 8.50 -1.87
C ALA A 207 64.95 8.90 -1.11
N LEU A 208 63.90 8.08 -1.24
CA LEU A 208 62.66 8.24 -0.48
C LEU A 208 62.82 7.75 0.96
N SER A 209 62.27 8.52 1.88
CA SER A 209 62.21 8.23 3.31
C SER A 209 61.49 6.90 3.58
N LYS A 210 61.76 6.27 4.74
CA LYS A 210 61.11 5.00 5.15
C LYS A 210 59.57 5.10 5.13
N GLU A 211 59.02 6.27 5.46
CA GLU A 211 57.57 6.50 5.48
C GLU A 211 56.95 6.55 4.06
N GLU A 212 57.64 7.14 3.10
CA GLU A 212 57.20 7.16 1.70
C GLU A 212 57.30 5.78 1.04
N LYS A 213 58.30 4.97 1.43
CA LYS A 213 58.37 3.56 1.02
C LYS A 213 57.15 2.78 1.54
N LEU A 214 56.68 3.05 2.77
CA LEU A 214 55.47 2.43 3.33
C LEU A 214 54.19 2.91 2.61
N LYS A 215 54.08 4.21 2.30
CA LYS A 215 52.97 4.77 1.50
C LYS A 215 52.91 4.14 0.10
N ARG A 216 54.05 4.00 -0.58
CA ARG A 216 54.15 3.30 -1.88
C ARG A 216 53.73 1.84 -1.77
N LYS A 217 54.17 1.13 -0.72
CA LYS A 217 53.79 -0.27 -0.48
C LYS A 217 52.29 -0.43 -0.21
N ARG A 218 51.65 0.50 0.52
CA ARG A 218 50.17 0.52 0.71
C ARG A 218 49.43 0.81 -0.60
N ILE A 219 49.91 1.75 -1.41
CA ILE A 219 49.34 2.05 -2.73
C ILE A 219 49.47 0.84 -3.67
N GLU A 220 50.61 0.17 -3.67
CA GLU A 220 50.84 -1.03 -4.47
C GLU A 220 49.98 -2.20 -3.99
N MET A 221 49.86 -2.40 -2.68
CA MET A 221 48.96 -3.42 -2.10
C MET A 221 47.50 -3.16 -2.48
N ARG A 222 47.02 -1.91 -2.42
CA ARG A 222 45.69 -1.52 -2.90
C ARG A 222 45.53 -1.75 -4.41
N LYS A 223 46.56 -1.48 -5.22
CA LYS A 223 46.54 -1.77 -6.67
C LYS A 223 46.46 -3.28 -6.91
N ARG A 224 47.23 -4.10 -6.19
CA ARG A 224 47.17 -5.57 -6.26
C ARG A 224 45.82 -6.11 -5.80
N LEU A 225 45.22 -5.56 -4.74
CA LEU A 225 43.88 -5.92 -4.28
C LEU A 225 42.81 -5.52 -5.30
N ARG A 226 42.89 -4.33 -5.90
CA ARG A 226 41.99 -3.94 -7.01
C ARG A 226 42.16 -4.84 -8.24
N GLN A 227 43.39 -5.23 -8.56
CA GLN A 227 43.69 -6.13 -9.68
C GLN A 227 43.15 -7.54 -9.38
N LYS A 228 43.38 -8.06 -8.17
CA LYS A 228 42.81 -9.34 -7.72
C LYS A 228 41.29 -9.30 -7.67
N MET A 229 40.67 -8.22 -7.21
CA MET A 229 39.21 -8.06 -7.22
C MET A 229 38.70 -8.01 -8.66
N LYS A 230 39.34 -7.27 -9.57
CA LYS A 230 39.00 -7.27 -11.01
C LYS A 230 39.12 -8.66 -11.65
N ASN A 231 40.15 -9.42 -11.27
CA ASN A 231 40.41 -10.76 -11.80
C ASN A 231 39.54 -11.84 -11.13
N ALA A 232 39.18 -11.69 -9.85
CA ALA A 232 38.23 -12.56 -9.14
C ALA A 232 36.79 -12.28 -9.60
N THR A 233 36.49 -11.05 -10.03
CA THR A 233 35.32 -10.73 -10.86
C THR A 233 35.56 -11.01 -12.36
N GLY A 234 36.67 -11.66 -12.71
CA GLY A 234 37.07 -11.93 -14.08
C GLY A 234 36.18 -12.99 -14.73
N GLY A 235 35.35 -12.52 -15.67
CA GLY A 235 35.10 -13.27 -16.91
C GLY A 235 33.69 -13.80 -17.16
N GLY A 236 32.83 -13.93 -16.12
CA GLY A 236 31.51 -14.57 -16.26
C GLY A 236 30.31 -13.66 -16.07
N THR A 237 30.45 -12.53 -15.37
CA THR A 237 29.42 -11.50 -15.41
C THR A 237 29.70 -10.66 -16.64
N GLY A 238 29.29 -11.17 -17.80
CA GLY A 238 28.96 -10.28 -18.89
C GLY A 238 28.04 -9.23 -18.28
N GLN A 239 28.59 -8.06 -17.94
CA GLN A 239 27.83 -6.83 -17.88
C GLN A 239 27.26 -6.78 -19.28
N ARG A 240 26.09 -7.41 -19.46
CA ARG A 240 25.18 -7.13 -20.53
C ARG A 240 25.08 -5.64 -20.39
N ARG A 241 25.85 -4.92 -21.23
CA ARG A 241 25.76 -3.49 -21.36
C ARG A 241 24.30 -3.35 -21.71
N PHE A 242 23.48 -3.07 -20.69
CA PHE A 242 22.04 -2.95 -20.86
C PHE A 242 21.97 -1.81 -21.85
N LYS A 243 21.76 -2.16 -23.12
CA LYS A 243 21.78 -1.19 -24.21
C LYS A 243 20.77 -0.16 -23.76
N LYS A 244 21.23 1.07 -23.49
CA LYS A 244 20.37 2.11 -22.93
C LYS A 244 19.10 2.09 -23.75
N PRO A 245 17.95 1.79 -23.12
CA PRO A 245 16.77 1.45 -23.88
C PRO A 245 16.44 2.62 -24.79
N LYS A 246 16.23 2.34 -26.09
CA LYS A 246 15.99 3.40 -27.08
C LYS A 246 14.82 4.27 -26.61
N LEU A 247 15.01 5.59 -26.69
CA LEU A 247 13.98 6.57 -26.41
C LEU A 247 12.95 6.48 -27.53
N THR A 248 11.69 6.25 -27.18
CA THR A 248 10.58 6.08 -28.14
C THR A 248 9.47 7.04 -27.76
N ALA A 249 8.72 7.53 -28.74
CA ALA A 249 7.60 8.46 -28.49
C ALA A 249 6.62 7.91 -27.44
N LYS A 250 6.31 6.61 -27.48
CA LYS A 250 5.46 5.93 -26.50
C LYS A 250 5.97 6.07 -25.05
N LYS A 251 7.28 5.99 -24.83
CA LYS A 251 7.86 6.18 -23.48
C LYS A 251 7.77 7.63 -23.02
N ILE A 252 7.98 8.58 -23.94
CA ILE A 252 7.81 10.00 -23.63
C ILE A 252 6.35 10.31 -23.27
N GLN A 253 5.38 9.76 -24.01
CA GLN A 253 3.95 9.91 -23.69
C GLN A 253 3.58 9.32 -22.32
N GLN A 254 4.08 8.12 -21.99
CA GLN A 254 3.87 7.52 -20.66
C GLN A 254 4.46 8.41 -19.55
N LYS A 255 5.67 8.90 -19.74
CA LYS A 255 6.32 9.82 -18.80
C LYS A 255 5.56 11.13 -18.69
N MET A 256 5.09 11.68 -19.80
CA MET A 256 4.29 12.91 -19.85
C MET A 256 3.00 12.76 -19.05
N THR A 257 2.28 11.64 -19.20
CA THR A 257 1.06 11.35 -18.40
C THR A 257 1.37 11.35 -16.89
N PHE A 258 2.49 10.72 -16.50
CA PHE A 258 2.94 10.72 -15.11
C PHE A 258 3.30 12.13 -14.61
N VAL A 259 4.08 12.89 -15.38
CA VAL A 259 4.48 14.26 -15.00
C VAL A 259 3.28 15.18 -14.91
N GLU A 260 2.34 15.08 -15.86
CA GLU A 260 1.08 15.83 -15.83
C GLU A 260 0.32 15.62 -14.53
N SER A 261 0.11 14.34 -14.16
CA SER A 261 -0.56 14.01 -12.90
C SER A 261 0.20 14.55 -11.68
N SER A 262 1.54 14.58 -11.76
CA SER A 262 2.39 15.04 -10.66
C SER A 262 2.37 16.56 -10.49
N VAL A 263 2.40 17.32 -11.59
CA VAL A 263 2.54 18.80 -11.57
C VAL A 263 1.21 19.56 -11.67
N LYS A 264 0.12 18.91 -12.11
CA LYS A 264 -1.20 19.57 -12.25
C LYS A 264 -2.26 19.07 -11.27
N THR A 265 -2.38 17.74 -11.08
CA THR A 265 -3.54 17.16 -10.36
C THR A 265 -3.19 16.50 -9.02
N SER A 266 -1.91 16.40 -8.66
CA SER A 266 -1.53 15.67 -7.45
C SER A 266 -1.98 16.39 -6.18
N PRO A 267 -2.30 15.67 -5.09
CA PRO A 267 -2.54 16.29 -3.79
C PRO A 267 -1.39 17.19 -3.31
N THR A 268 -0.15 16.89 -3.74
CA THR A 268 1.03 17.72 -3.47
C THR A 268 0.94 19.09 -4.12
N VAL A 269 0.40 19.21 -5.34
CA VAL A 269 0.17 20.51 -5.99
C VAL A 269 -0.81 21.36 -5.19
N LYS A 270 -1.92 20.77 -4.75
CA LYS A 270 -2.91 21.43 -3.90
C LYS A 270 -2.25 21.95 -2.62
N ARG A 271 -1.48 21.11 -1.93
CA ARG A 271 -0.70 21.48 -0.75
C ARG A 271 0.30 22.61 -1.01
N ILE A 272 1.06 22.57 -2.11
CA ILE A 272 2.02 23.65 -2.42
C ILE A 272 1.29 24.98 -2.56
N ARG A 273 0.14 24.99 -3.23
CA ARG A 273 -0.66 26.20 -3.42
C ARG A 273 -1.32 26.69 -2.12
N GLU A 274 -1.80 25.77 -1.29
CA GLU A 274 -2.40 26.09 0.02
C GLU A 274 -1.36 26.46 1.09
N SER A 275 -0.08 26.13 0.89
CA SER A 275 0.97 26.41 1.87
C SER A 275 1.25 27.91 2.07
N GLY A 276 0.79 28.78 1.16
CA GLY A 276 1.12 30.21 1.17
C GLY A 276 2.59 30.53 0.90
N ASN A 277 3.45 29.52 0.65
CA ASN A 277 4.85 29.73 0.34
C ASN A 277 5.02 30.16 -1.13
N GLU A 278 5.16 31.46 -1.36
CA GLU A 278 5.31 32.06 -2.69
C GLU A 278 6.49 31.47 -3.49
N GLU A 279 7.63 31.18 -2.84
CA GLU A 279 8.79 30.57 -3.52
C GLU A 279 8.47 29.15 -4.01
N ALA A 280 7.77 28.36 -3.19
CA ALA A 280 7.37 27.01 -3.56
C ALA A 280 6.36 27.03 -4.72
N ILE A 281 5.43 27.98 -4.71
CA ILE A 281 4.46 28.19 -5.80
C ILE A 281 5.18 28.56 -7.10
N ALA A 282 6.12 29.52 -7.05
CA ALA A 282 6.89 29.93 -8.23
C ALA A 282 7.70 28.77 -8.85
N ILE A 283 8.30 27.91 -8.02
CA ILE A 283 9.03 26.72 -8.50
C ILE A 283 8.06 25.71 -9.12
N LEU A 284 6.86 25.55 -8.57
CA LEU A 284 5.83 24.69 -9.15
C LEU A 284 5.37 25.22 -10.50
N ASP A 285 5.14 26.52 -10.63
CA ASP A 285 4.75 27.14 -11.91
C ASP A 285 5.85 26.99 -12.96
N LYS A 286 7.12 27.08 -12.56
CA LYS A 286 8.25 26.74 -13.42
C LYS A 286 8.23 25.28 -13.86
N ALA A 287 7.87 24.34 -12.98
CA ALA A 287 7.71 22.93 -13.32
C ALA A 287 6.58 22.70 -14.34
N VAL A 288 5.46 23.43 -14.20
CA VAL A 288 4.34 23.41 -15.15
C VAL A 288 4.77 23.96 -16.52
N ALA A 289 5.48 25.08 -16.56
CA ALA A 289 6.01 25.63 -17.81
C ALA A 289 7.00 24.67 -18.52
N LEU A 290 7.88 24.00 -17.77
CA LEU A 290 8.77 22.96 -18.32
C LEU A 290 7.98 21.78 -18.91
N PHE A 291 6.89 21.38 -18.26
CA PHE A 291 5.99 20.34 -18.76
C PHE A 291 5.30 20.78 -20.07
N ASP A 292 4.75 22.00 -20.13
CA ASP A 292 4.08 22.49 -21.34
C ASP A 292 5.08 22.65 -22.51
N ASN A 293 6.30 23.15 -22.25
CA ASN A 293 7.39 23.18 -23.24
C ASN A 293 7.78 21.78 -23.75
N SER A 294 7.64 20.74 -22.90
CA SER A 294 7.93 19.37 -23.31
C SER A 294 6.90 18.84 -24.31
N ARG A 295 5.65 19.31 -24.27
CA ARG A 295 4.60 18.97 -25.25
C ARG A 295 4.96 19.53 -26.62
N THR A 296 5.34 20.80 -26.70
CA THR A 296 5.79 21.44 -27.95
C THR A 296 7.02 20.73 -28.54
N ALA A 297 7.98 20.33 -27.70
CA ALA A 297 9.14 19.54 -28.14
C ALA A 297 8.74 18.15 -28.69
N LEU A 298 7.73 17.51 -28.11
CA LEU A 298 7.22 16.23 -28.59
C LEU A 298 6.49 16.37 -29.95
N GLU A 299 5.71 17.45 -30.13
CA GLU A 299 5.04 17.77 -31.40
C GLU A 299 6.04 18.02 -32.54
N ALA A 300 7.16 18.65 -32.21
CA ALA A 300 8.32 18.84 -33.09
C ALA A 300 9.14 17.55 -33.33
N GLU A 301 8.71 16.40 -32.80
CA GLU A 301 9.42 15.11 -32.86
C GLU A 301 10.81 15.12 -32.18
N ASP A 302 11.16 16.14 -31.39
CA ASP A 302 12.41 16.21 -30.63
C ASP A 302 12.28 15.46 -29.29
N LEU A 303 12.35 14.13 -29.40
CA LEU A 303 12.20 13.23 -28.25
C LEU A 303 13.24 13.49 -27.14
N LYS A 304 14.47 13.89 -27.51
CA LYS A 304 15.56 14.11 -26.54
C LYS A 304 15.28 15.35 -25.70
N LYS A 305 14.88 16.45 -26.35
CA LYS A 305 14.51 17.69 -25.67
C LYS A 305 13.27 17.49 -24.80
N ALA A 306 12.25 16.80 -25.30
CA ALA A 306 11.06 16.47 -24.51
C ALA A 306 11.41 15.66 -23.24
N ASP A 307 12.25 14.62 -23.34
CA ASP A 307 12.65 13.83 -22.17
C ASP A 307 13.38 14.65 -21.12
N LYS A 308 14.30 15.53 -21.56
CA LYS A 308 15.06 16.43 -20.70
C LYS A 308 14.12 17.39 -19.95
N LEU A 309 13.22 18.06 -20.66
CA LEU A 309 12.23 18.97 -20.07
C LEU A 309 11.34 18.26 -19.06
N LEU A 310 10.89 17.04 -19.35
CA LEU A 310 10.12 16.22 -18.40
C LEU A 310 10.93 15.86 -17.14
N ASN A 311 12.22 15.54 -17.27
CA ASN A 311 13.08 15.28 -16.11
C ASN A 311 13.25 16.54 -15.25
N ASP A 312 13.42 17.69 -15.89
CA ASP A 312 13.62 18.95 -15.18
C ASP A 312 12.31 19.41 -14.51
N ALA A 313 11.15 19.20 -15.14
CA ALA A 313 9.84 19.41 -14.52
C ALA A 313 9.66 18.56 -13.25
N ILE A 314 10.02 17.27 -13.28
CA ILE A 314 9.98 16.39 -12.09
C ILE A 314 10.88 16.92 -10.97
N LYS A 315 12.11 17.36 -11.31
CA LYS A 315 13.05 17.90 -10.33
C LYS A 315 12.52 19.17 -9.66
N GLU A 316 12.01 20.12 -10.46
CA GLU A 316 11.46 21.38 -9.93
C GLU A 316 10.20 21.12 -9.09
N ALA A 317 9.27 20.27 -9.54
CA ALA A 317 8.10 19.88 -8.75
C ALA A 317 8.49 19.23 -7.41
N GLY A 318 9.54 18.39 -7.42
CA GLY A 318 10.10 17.81 -6.20
C GLY A 318 10.77 18.83 -5.27
N LYS A 319 11.34 19.92 -5.80
CA LYS A 319 11.86 21.03 -4.98
C LYS A 319 10.73 21.84 -4.37
N ALA A 320 9.73 22.24 -5.18
CA ALA A 320 8.53 22.94 -4.71
C ALA A 320 7.86 22.18 -3.58
N SER A 321 7.68 20.86 -3.73
CA SER A 321 7.11 20.00 -2.70
C SER A 321 7.92 19.96 -1.41
N ARG A 322 9.25 20.12 -1.45
CA ARG A 322 10.08 20.19 -0.24
C ARG A 322 10.01 21.57 0.42
N MET A 323 9.81 22.63 -0.37
CA MET A 323 9.77 24.02 0.11
C MET A 323 8.42 24.42 0.69
N ALA A 324 7.31 23.89 0.17
CA ALA A 324 5.97 24.10 0.70
C ALA A 324 5.77 23.59 2.15
N GLY A 325 6.81 23.00 2.75
CA GLY A 325 6.74 22.43 4.08
C GLY A 325 5.80 21.24 4.14
N LYS A 326 5.52 20.82 5.37
CA LYS A 326 4.47 19.85 5.63
C LYS A 326 3.17 20.61 5.78
N GLY A 327 2.15 20.24 5.00
CA GLY A 327 0.82 20.84 5.15
C GLY A 327 0.10 20.27 6.37
N GLU A 328 -1.00 20.89 6.77
CA GLU A 328 -1.89 20.42 7.84
C GLU A 328 -2.33 18.95 7.65
N ARG A 329 -2.56 18.55 6.38
CA ARG A 329 -2.86 17.16 6.01
C ARG A 329 -1.73 16.17 6.31
N ASP A 330 -0.46 16.59 6.26
CA ASP A 330 0.65 15.72 6.66
C ASP A 330 0.66 15.52 8.19
N ILE A 331 0.22 16.52 8.97
CA ILE A 331 0.07 16.39 10.42
C ILE A 331 -1.09 15.45 10.75
N GLU A 332 -2.22 15.55 10.05
CA GLU A 332 -3.37 14.66 10.23
C GLU A 332 -3.03 13.20 9.90
N LEU A 333 -2.31 12.96 8.79
CA LEU A 333 -1.78 11.63 8.48
C LEU A 333 -0.79 11.14 9.55
N GLU A 334 0.10 12.00 10.04
CA GLU A 334 1.02 11.64 11.13
C GLU A 334 0.28 11.32 12.44
N LYS A 335 -0.84 11.99 12.73
CA LYS A 335 -1.74 11.70 13.85
C LYS A 335 -2.42 10.34 13.69
N GLU A 336 -2.93 10.04 12.50
CA GLU A 336 -3.55 8.75 12.19
C GLU A 336 -2.54 7.60 12.33
N ASP A 337 -1.36 7.74 11.74
CA ASP A 337 -0.24 6.79 11.88
C ASP A 337 0.15 6.59 13.35
N PHE A 338 0.21 7.68 14.12
CA PHE A 338 0.51 7.63 15.55
C PHE A 338 -0.55 6.85 16.32
N ALA A 339 -1.85 7.10 16.07
CA ALA A 339 -2.94 6.38 16.73
C ALA A 339 -2.89 4.87 16.42
N SER A 340 -2.62 4.52 15.16
CA SER A 340 -2.46 3.13 14.72
C SER A 340 -1.26 2.45 15.41
N HIS A 341 -0.09 3.09 15.41
CA HIS A 341 1.10 2.58 16.07
C HIS A 341 0.92 2.46 17.59
N LYS A 342 0.34 3.47 18.23
CA LYS A 342 0.07 3.49 19.68
C LYS A 342 -0.74 2.26 20.08
N LYS A 343 -1.86 2.00 19.39
CA LYS A 343 -2.73 0.84 19.65
C LYS A 343 -2.01 -0.49 19.42
N SER A 344 -1.26 -0.60 18.32
CA SER A 344 -0.53 -1.84 18.02
C SER A 344 0.55 -2.14 19.07
N ILE A 345 1.31 -1.14 19.50
CA ILE A 345 2.43 -1.32 20.45
C ILE A 345 1.90 -1.53 21.87
N SER A 346 0.83 -0.84 22.28
CA SER A 346 0.22 -1.06 23.60
C SER A 346 -0.24 -2.51 23.77
N ASN A 347 -0.84 -3.09 22.71
CA ASN A 347 -1.26 -4.49 22.72
C ASN A 347 -0.05 -5.44 22.81
N SER A 348 1.01 -5.18 22.04
CA SER A 348 2.24 -5.98 22.11
C SER A 348 2.94 -5.87 23.47
N LEU A 349 2.97 -4.68 24.09
CA LEU A 349 3.52 -4.46 25.43
C LEU A 349 2.74 -5.24 26.50
N ALA A 350 1.42 -5.24 26.44
CA ALA A 350 0.59 -6.03 27.35
C ALA A 350 0.82 -7.54 27.17
N ALA A 351 0.98 -8.01 25.93
CA ALA A 351 1.25 -9.42 25.63
C ALA A 351 2.63 -9.87 26.15
N ILE A 352 3.69 -9.09 25.87
CA ILE A 352 5.03 -9.42 26.35
C ILE A 352 5.13 -9.33 27.88
N GLU A 353 4.40 -8.43 28.53
CA GLU A 353 4.41 -8.35 29.99
C GLU A 353 3.94 -9.66 30.64
N ARG A 354 2.91 -10.30 30.07
CA ARG A 354 2.44 -11.63 30.52
C ARG A 354 3.50 -12.69 30.29
N LEU A 355 4.09 -12.73 29.09
CA LEU A 355 5.14 -13.70 28.76
C LEU A 355 6.40 -13.55 29.62
N VAL A 356 6.80 -12.33 29.98
CA VAL A 356 7.94 -12.09 30.87
C VAL A 356 7.64 -12.55 32.31
N LYS A 357 6.37 -12.49 32.75
CA LYS A 357 5.94 -13.02 34.06
C LYS A 357 5.98 -14.56 34.07
N GLU A 358 5.55 -15.19 32.99
CA GLU A 358 5.55 -16.66 32.83
C GLU A 358 6.96 -17.22 32.60
N LYS A 359 7.76 -16.55 31.80
CA LYS A 359 9.10 -16.97 31.37
C LYS A 359 10.11 -15.84 31.61
N PRO A 360 10.62 -15.71 32.85
CA PRO A 360 11.54 -14.63 33.16
C PRO A 360 12.89 -14.85 32.47
N ASP A 361 13.19 -14.01 31.47
CA ASP A 361 14.51 -13.88 30.85
C ASP A 361 15.03 -12.45 31.08
N ALA A 362 16.24 -12.33 31.66
CA ALA A 362 16.80 -11.04 32.04
C ALA A 362 17.08 -10.12 30.84
N LYS A 363 17.52 -10.68 29.70
CA LYS A 363 17.82 -9.92 28.49
C LYS A 363 16.55 -9.41 27.84
N VAL A 364 15.55 -10.28 27.72
CA VAL A 364 14.22 -9.90 27.21
C VAL A 364 13.58 -8.85 28.12
N LYS A 365 13.70 -9.00 29.45
CA LYS A 365 13.18 -8.01 30.40
C LYS A 365 13.83 -6.63 30.21
N GLY A 366 15.11 -6.57 29.84
CA GLY A 366 15.79 -5.33 29.43
C GLY A 366 15.18 -4.73 28.17
N GLU A 367 15.08 -5.51 27.10
CA GLU A 367 14.51 -5.06 25.82
C GLU A 367 13.03 -4.62 25.94
N TYR A 368 12.25 -5.28 26.80
CA TYR A 368 10.89 -4.87 27.15
C TYR A 368 10.87 -3.50 27.83
N LYS A 369 11.74 -3.26 28.82
CA LYS A 369 11.84 -1.97 29.50
C LYS A 369 12.23 -0.85 28.54
N ASP A 370 13.23 -1.09 27.68
CA ASP A 370 13.67 -0.13 26.67
C ASP A 370 12.55 0.18 25.66
N GLY A 371 11.84 -0.85 25.20
CA GLY A 371 10.68 -0.70 24.34
C GLY A 371 9.55 0.10 24.99
N LYS A 372 9.27 -0.13 26.28
CA LYS A 372 8.28 0.62 27.05
C LYS A 372 8.69 2.08 27.24
N ALA A 373 9.96 2.35 27.54
CA ALA A 373 10.48 3.71 27.68
C ALA A 373 10.37 4.51 26.36
N LEU A 374 10.70 3.90 25.22
CA LEU A 374 10.52 4.52 23.89
C LEU A 374 9.04 4.76 23.56
N PHE A 375 8.15 3.87 23.98
CA PHE A 375 6.71 4.06 23.83
C PHE A 375 6.23 5.28 24.62
N GLU A 376 6.61 5.41 25.90
CA GLU A 376 6.28 6.56 26.75
C GLU A 376 6.87 7.87 26.22
N GLU A 377 8.12 7.86 25.72
CA GLU A 377 8.73 9.02 25.05
C GLU A 377 7.93 9.43 23.80
N GLY A 378 7.49 8.44 23.01
CA GLY A 378 6.61 8.67 21.86
C GLY A 378 5.28 9.32 22.24
N LEU A 379 4.69 8.96 23.38
CA LEU A 379 3.48 9.59 23.89
C LEU A 379 3.71 11.06 24.26
N LYS A 380 4.79 11.36 25.00
CA LYS A 380 5.17 12.74 25.37
C LYS A 380 5.40 13.63 24.14
N LEU A 381 6.11 13.11 23.13
CA LEU A 381 6.30 13.84 21.87
C LEU A 381 4.98 14.15 21.16
N ALA A 382 4.01 13.24 21.21
CA ALA A 382 2.70 13.48 20.61
C ALA A 382 1.87 14.53 21.38
N GLU A 383 2.02 14.61 22.71
CA GLU A 383 1.43 15.68 23.53
C GLU A 383 1.98 17.07 23.12
N GLU A 384 3.23 17.12 22.69
CA GLU A 384 3.86 18.33 22.13
C GLU A 384 3.52 18.58 20.64
N ASN A 385 2.55 17.85 20.07
CA ASN A 385 2.21 17.85 18.63
C ASN A 385 3.37 17.43 17.69
N LYS A 386 4.41 16.78 18.20
CA LYS A 386 5.58 16.29 17.43
C LYS A 386 5.35 14.85 16.93
N TYR A 387 4.28 14.65 16.15
CA TYR A 387 3.83 13.32 15.72
C TYR A 387 4.86 12.57 14.86
N ARG A 388 5.71 13.28 14.10
CA ARG A 388 6.78 12.64 13.33
C ARG A 388 7.85 12.01 14.22
N GLU A 389 8.35 12.76 15.20
CA GLU A 389 9.32 12.24 16.16
C GLU A 389 8.69 11.11 16.99
N ALA A 390 7.43 11.30 17.43
CA ALA A 390 6.67 10.27 18.13
C ALA A 390 6.60 8.96 17.34
N ASN A 391 6.22 9.02 16.06
CA ASN A 391 6.15 7.85 15.18
C ASN A 391 7.50 7.15 15.00
N LYS A 392 8.62 7.88 14.99
CA LYS A 392 9.96 7.26 14.97
C LYS A 392 10.24 6.48 16.25
N LYS A 393 9.92 7.05 17.42
CA LYS A 393 10.09 6.37 18.72
C LYS A 393 9.19 5.14 18.83
N LEU A 394 7.95 5.24 18.39
CA LEU A 394 7.02 4.11 18.31
C LEU A 394 7.54 3.01 17.37
N ALA A 395 8.10 3.34 16.20
CA ALA A 395 8.69 2.34 15.31
C ALA A 395 9.89 1.60 15.94
N GLN A 396 10.73 2.31 16.70
CA GLN A 396 11.82 1.71 17.47
C GLN A 396 11.29 0.79 18.59
N ALA A 397 10.32 1.27 19.37
CA ALA A 397 9.65 0.51 20.42
C ALA A 397 9.05 -0.80 19.86
N ARG A 398 8.32 -0.72 18.73
CA ARG A 398 7.75 -1.88 18.06
C ARG A 398 8.81 -2.92 17.68
N THR A 399 9.97 -2.48 17.20
CA THR A 399 11.07 -3.38 16.81
C THR A 399 11.59 -4.13 18.04
N LEU A 400 11.91 -3.42 19.13
CA LEU A 400 12.40 -4.04 20.37
C LEU A 400 11.37 -5.01 20.96
N VAL A 401 10.11 -4.59 21.06
CA VAL A 401 9.03 -5.42 21.63
C VAL A 401 8.80 -6.69 20.79
N ASN A 402 8.81 -6.57 19.47
CA ASN A 402 8.67 -7.74 18.58
C ASN A 402 9.85 -8.70 18.69
N ASP A 403 11.07 -8.19 18.75
CA ASP A 403 12.25 -9.05 18.85
C ASP A 403 12.36 -9.71 20.23
N ALA A 404 11.95 -9.03 21.29
CA ALA A 404 11.83 -9.60 22.62
C ALA A 404 10.73 -10.68 22.67
N MET A 405 9.56 -10.45 22.05
CA MET A 405 8.53 -11.49 21.91
C MET A 405 9.03 -12.71 21.13
N LYS A 406 9.79 -12.52 20.05
CA LYS A 406 10.37 -13.65 19.29
C LYS A 406 11.33 -14.46 20.13
N LYS A 407 12.18 -13.83 20.95
CA LYS A 407 13.14 -14.52 21.82
C LYS A 407 12.44 -15.35 22.90
N LEU A 408 11.39 -14.80 23.53
CA LEU A 408 10.62 -15.53 24.52
C LEU A 408 9.89 -16.74 23.96
N ARG A 409 9.49 -16.65 22.69
CA ARG A 409 8.80 -17.72 21.96
C ARG A 409 9.76 -18.57 21.13
N ASP A 410 11.06 -18.32 21.21
CA ASP A 410 12.04 -19.14 20.50
C ASP A 410 11.98 -20.53 21.11
N LYS A 411 11.72 -21.54 20.26
CA LYS A 411 11.46 -22.95 20.61
C LYS A 411 10.06 -23.26 21.16
N ASP A 412 9.19 -22.27 21.33
CA ASP A 412 7.79 -22.55 21.59
C ASP A 412 7.10 -22.95 20.29
N THR A 413 6.63 -24.20 20.25
CA THR A 413 5.64 -24.57 19.24
C THR A 413 4.30 -24.03 19.71
N VAL A 414 3.86 -22.92 19.11
CA VAL A 414 2.52 -22.39 19.37
C VAL A 414 1.52 -23.32 18.70
N THR A 415 1.06 -24.33 19.43
CA THR A 415 -0.14 -25.09 19.05
C THR A 415 -1.33 -24.21 19.35
N MET A 416 -1.87 -23.56 18.32
CA MET A 416 -3.14 -22.84 18.45
C MET A 416 -4.26 -23.89 18.43
N THR A 417 -4.60 -24.41 19.61
CA THR A 417 -5.83 -25.19 19.77
C THR A 417 -6.98 -24.18 19.77
N LEU A 418 -7.91 -24.34 18.84
CA LEU A 418 -9.16 -23.58 18.81
C LEU A 418 -10.15 -24.36 19.68
N GLU A 419 -10.41 -23.85 20.87
CA GLU A 419 -11.48 -24.32 21.74
C GLU A 419 -12.65 -23.35 21.61
N PHE A 420 -13.83 -23.89 21.33
CA PHE A 420 -15.06 -23.11 21.20
C PHE A 420 -16.03 -23.54 22.30
N ASP A 421 -16.62 -22.56 22.99
CA ASP A 421 -17.58 -22.80 24.06
C ASP A 421 -18.91 -23.37 23.52
N SER A 422 -19.22 -23.07 22.25
CA SER A 422 -20.43 -23.54 21.57
C SER A 422 -20.22 -23.70 20.05
N PRO A 423 -21.05 -24.52 19.36
CA PRO A 423 -21.07 -24.59 17.90
C PRO A 423 -21.37 -23.23 17.23
N ALA A 424 -22.11 -22.34 17.90
CA ALA A 424 -22.39 -21.00 17.40
C ALA A 424 -21.13 -20.12 17.38
N ASP A 425 -20.26 -20.23 18.40
CA ASP A 425 -18.98 -19.53 18.45
C ASP A 425 -18.01 -20.06 17.39
N GLU A 426 -17.99 -21.38 17.19
CA GLU A 426 -17.23 -22.00 16.11
C GLU A 426 -17.71 -21.51 14.73
N TYR A 427 -19.02 -21.48 14.50
CA TYR A 427 -19.59 -20.97 13.26
C TYR A 427 -19.17 -19.52 13.01
N LYS A 428 -19.28 -18.66 14.03
CA LYS A 428 -18.85 -17.26 13.95
C LYS A 428 -17.37 -17.14 13.58
N TYR A 429 -16.51 -17.93 14.21
CA TYR A 429 -15.08 -17.95 13.89
C TYR A 429 -14.82 -18.35 12.43
N VAL A 430 -15.45 -19.43 11.96
CA VAL A 430 -15.26 -19.95 10.59
C VAL A 430 -15.83 -18.97 9.56
N HIS A 431 -16.93 -18.30 9.86
CA HIS A 431 -17.52 -17.24 9.05
C HIS A 431 -16.59 -16.01 8.93
N ASP A 432 -16.03 -15.53 10.03
CA ASP A 432 -15.09 -14.40 10.02
C ASP A 432 -13.79 -14.74 9.28
N ARG A 433 -13.32 -15.99 9.39
CA ARG A 433 -12.20 -16.51 8.59
C ARG A 433 -12.50 -16.43 7.10
N TYR A 434 -13.72 -16.77 6.68
CA TYR A 434 -14.14 -16.67 5.28
C TYR A 434 -14.17 -15.23 4.77
N LEU A 435 -14.74 -14.30 5.55
CA LEU A 435 -14.74 -12.88 5.20
C LEU A 435 -13.31 -12.33 5.02
N SER A 436 -12.40 -12.77 5.88
CA SER A 436 -10.98 -12.44 5.79
C SER A 436 -10.36 -12.96 4.50
N TYR A 437 -10.64 -14.21 4.10
CA TYR A 437 -10.16 -14.77 2.83
C TYR A 437 -10.78 -14.08 1.61
N ALA A 438 -12.07 -13.77 1.63
CA ALA A 438 -12.75 -13.05 0.55
C ALA A 438 -12.13 -11.67 0.31
N THR A 439 -11.89 -10.93 1.39
CA THR A 439 -11.19 -9.64 1.35
C THR A 439 -9.77 -9.80 0.78
N LEU A 440 -9.04 -10.83 1.21
CA LEU A 440 -7.68 -11.09 0.74
C LEU A 440 -7.63 -11.42 -0.75
N VAL A 441 -8.60 -12.17 -1.27
CA VAL A 441 -8.69 -12.47 -2.72
C VAL A 441 -8.84 -11.19 -3.53
N ASP A 442 -9.68 -10.24 -3.09
CA ASP A 442 -9.86 -8.96 -3.79
C ASP A 442 -8.58 -8.11 -3.78
N VAL A 443 -7.99 -7.92 -2.60
CA VAL A 443 -6.75 -7.12 -2.43
C VAL A 443 -5.60 -7.71 -3.24
N VAL A 444 -5.34 -9.01 -3.09
CA VAL A 444 -4.23 -9.69 -3.78
C VAL A 444 -4.51 -9.83 -5.27
N GLY A 445 -5.77 -10.05 -5.67
CA GLY A 445 -6.20 -10.09 -7.07
C GLY A 445 -5.90 -8.79 -7.80
N LYS A 446 -6.22 -7.64 -7.18
CA LYS A 446 -5.89 -6.29 -7.68
C LYS A 446 -4.39 -6.07 -7.80
N GLN A 447 -3.60 -6.55 -6.84
CA GLN A 447 -2.15 -6.37 -6.80
C GLN A 447 -1.41 -7.26 -7.83
N LYS A 448 -1.74 -8.54 -7.90
CA LYS A 448 -1.03 -9.54 -8.72
C LYS A 448 -1.48 -9.55 -10.17
N LYS A 449 -2.69 -9.07 -10.48
CA LYS A 449 -3.27 -8.99 -11.83
C LYS A 449 -3.08 -10.32 -12.61
N PRO A 450 -3.67 -11.42 -12.13
CA PRO A 450 -3.50 -12.73 -12.76
C PRO A 450 -3.94 -12.70 -14.24
N ASN A 451 -3.32 -13.55 -15.07
CA ASN A 451 -3.73 -13.69 -16.46
C ASN A 451 -5.20 -14.18 -16.57
N LYS A 452 -5.83 -13.98 -17.73
CA LYS A 452 -7.26 -14.28 -17.94
C LYS A 452 -7.66 -15.68 -17.50
N ARG A 453 -6.87 -16.71 -17.85
CA ARG A 453 -7.15 -18.11 -17.50
C ARG A 453 -7.12 -18.35 -15.99
N LYS A 454 -6.12 -17.80 -15.28
CA LYS A 454 -6.06 -17.88 -13.81
C LYS A 454 -7.20 -17.10 -13.16
N LYS A 455 -7.48 -15.89 -13.66
CA LYS A 455 -8.56 -15.05 -13.16
C LYS A 455 -9.90 -15.78 -13.21
N THR A 456 -10.26 -16.37 -14.36
CA THR A 456 -11.51 -17.15 -14.48
C THR A 456 -11.62 -18.28 -13.46
N LYS A 457 -10.53 -18.99 -13.16
CA LYS A 457 -10.55 -20.04 -12.13
C LYS A 457 -10.70 -19.48 -10.71
N ILE A 458 -10.06 -18.36 -10.42
CA ILE A 458 -10.21 -17.66 -9.14
C ILE A 458 -11.66 -17.21 -8.97
N ASP A 459 -12.23 -16.57 -10.00
CA ASP A 459 -13.62 -16.11 -10.00
C ASP A 459 -14.61 -17.27 -9.78
N GLN A 460 -14.33 -18.45 -10.36
CA GLN A 460 -15.10 -19.68 -10.12
C GLN A 460 -15.05 -20.12 -8.64
N PHE A 461 -13.86 -20.20 -8.03
CA PHE A 461 -13.75 -20.57 -6.62
C PHE A 461 -14.40 -19.55 -5.68
N VAL A 462 -14.30 -18.25 -6.00
CA VAL A 462 -14.98 -17.20 -5.25
C VAL A 462 -16.49 -17.39 -5.31
N ALA A 463 -17.07 -17.56 -6.50
CA ALA A 463 -18.49 -17.78 -6.67
C ALA A 463 -18.99 -19.04 -5.94
N GLU A 464 -18.32 -20.17 -6.13
CA GLU A 464 -18.65 -21.45 -5.46
C GLU A 464 -18.60 -21.32 -3.93
N SER A 465 -17.55 -20.69 -3.40
CA SER A 465 -17.42 -20.47 -1.96
C SER A 465 -18.50 -19.54 -1.39
N ALA A 466 -18.94 -18.54 -2.16
CA ALA A 466 -20.02 -17.64 -1.77
C ALA A 466 -21.38 -18.35 -1.74
N ASP A 467 -21.63 -19.26 -2.67
CA ASP A 467 -22.84 -20.09 -2.69
C ASP A 467 -22.88 -21.03 -1.46
N LEU A 468 -21.75 -21.64 -1.13
CA LEU A 468 -21.60 -22.44 0.10
C LEU A 468 -21.83 -21.61 1.35
N MET A 469 -21.22 -20.41 1.44
CA MET A 469 -21.38 -19.55 2.61
C MET A 469 -22.84 -19.09 2.79
N ARG A 470 -23.55 -18.75 1.70
CA ARG A 470 -24.99 -18.44 1.78
C ARG A 470 -25.81 -19.62 2.29
N SER A 471 -25.39 -20.84 2.00
CA SER A 471 -26.04 -22.05 2.51
C SER A 471 -25.75 -22.25 4.00
N ALA A 472 -24.50 -22.02 4.43
CA ALA A 472 -24.12 -22.06 5.84
C ALA A 472 -24.87 -21.01 6.68
N VAL A 473 -25.05 -19.79 6.16
CA VAL A 473 -25.84 -18.73 6.81
C VAL A 473 -27.28 -19.18 7.05
N LYS A 474 -27.94 -19.80 6.06
CA LYS A 474 -29.31 -20.31 6.23
C LYS A 474 -29.43 -21.43 7.26
N LEU A 475 -28.40 -22.28 7.37
CA LEU A 475 -28.37 -23.33 8.39
C LEU A 475 -28.23 -22.71 9.79
N ALA A 476 -27.33 -21.74 9.94
CA ALA A 476 -27.17 -21.00 11.18
C ALA A 476 -28.42 -20.19 11.57
N GLU A 477 -29.17 -19.64 10.61
CA GLU A 477 -30.47 -18.98 10.84
C GLU A 477 -31.55 -19.94 11.38
N ASN A 478 -31.40 -21.25 11.17
CA ASN A 478 -32.28 -22.29 11.71
C ASN A 478 -31.70 -22.95 12.98
N ASP A 479 -30.70 -22.34 13.61
CA ASP A 479 -29.96 -22.87 14.76
C ASP A 479 -29.20 -24.21 14.50
N GLU A 480 -29.01 -24.59 13.23
CA GLU A 480 -28.26 -25.78 12.81
C GLU A 480 -26.75 -25.47 12.70
N PHE A 481 -26.15 -25.06 13.82
CA PHE A 481 -24.77 -24.54 13.83
C PHE A 481 -23.70 -25.57 13.48
N GLU A 482 -23.84 -26.84 13.86
CA GLU A 482 -22.85 -27.88 13.53
C GLU A 482 -22.77 -28.13 12.01
N GLU A 483 -23.91 -28.17 11.34
CA GLU A 483 -24.04 -28.29 9.89
C GLU A 483 -23.53 -27.02 9.20
N ALA A 484 -23.87 -25.85 9.74
CA ALA A 484 -23.39 -24.57 9.25
C ALA A 484 -21.85 -24.50 9.28
N VAL A 485 -21.20 -24.95 10.38
CA VAL A 485 -19.73 -25.04 10.50
C VAL A 485 -19.14 -25.91 9.39
N LYS A 486 -19.68 -27.11 9.15
CA LYS A 486 -19.19 -28.04 8.10
C LYS A 486 -19.25 -27.41 6.71
N VAL A 487 -20.36 -26.72 6.39
CA VAL A 487 -20.54 -26.04 5.09
C VAL A 487 -19.63 -24.81 4.98
N ALA A 488 -19.52 -24.02 6.04
CA ALA A 488 -18.65 -22.84 6.10
C ALA A 488 -17.16 -23.21 5.97
N ASP A 489 -16.72 -24.32 6.58
CA ASP A 489 -15.35 -24.83 6.42
C ASP A 489 -15.08 -25.27 4.97
N THR A 490 -16.06 -25.91 4.33
CA THR A 490 -15.98 -26.25 2.90
C THR A 490 -15.87 -24.99 2.03
N ALA A 491 -16.59 -23.91 2.38
CA ALA A 491 -16.46 -22.61 1.73
C ALA A 491 -15.04 -22.04 1.89
N ASN A 492 -14.48 -22.10 3.11
CA ASN A 492 -13.11 -21.67 3.42
C ASN A 492 -12.05 -22.43 2.60
N LYS A 493 -12.14 -23.76 2.54
CA LYS A 493 -11.24 -24.60 1.71
C LYS A 493 -11.35 -24.26 0.24
N THR A 494 -12.55 -23.92 -0.24
CA THR A 494 -12.80 -23.57 -1.64
C THR A 494 -12.18 -22.22 -2.00
N ILE A 495 -12.39 -21.19 -1.19
CA ILE A 495 -11.79 -19.87 -1.45
C ILE A 495 -10.26 -19.88 -1.25
N ALA A 496 -9.75 -20.71 -0.34
CA ALA A 496 -8.31 -20.92 -0.15
C ALA A 496 -7.62 -21.45 -1.42
N LYS A 497 -8.29 -22.28 -2.23
CA LYS A 497 -7.78 -22.71 -3.55
C LYS A 497 -7.58 -21.50 -4.49
N GLY A 498 -8.48 -20.53 -4.45
CA GLY A 498 -8.35 -19.26 -5.17
C GLY A 498 -7.14 -18.44 -4.72
N LEU A 499 -6.93 -18.34 -3.40
CA LEU A 499 -5.75 -17.69 -2.81
C LEU A 499 -4.43 -18.37 -3.21
N ARG A 500 -4.40 -19.71 -3.24
CA ARG A 500 -3.22 -20.46 -3.71
C ARG A 500 -2.88 -20.17 -5.17
N LEU A 501 -3.89 -20.01 -6.04
CA LEU A 501 -3.66 -19.59 -7.44
C LEU A 501 -3.08 -18.17 -7.57
N LEU A 502 -3.33 -17.31 -6.57
CA LEU A 502 -2.72 -15.98 -6.43
C LEU A 502 -1.32 -16.02 -5.80
N GLY A 503 -0.84 -17.19 -5.38
CA GLY A 503 0.46 -17.38 -4.74
C GLY A 503 0.46 -17.06 -3.25
N VAL A 504 -0.71 -17.07 -2.60
CA VAL A 504 -0.84 -16.95 -1.15
C VAL A 504 -0.95 -18.35 -0.56
N MET A 505 0.00 -18.72 0.30
CA MET A 505 -0.04 -19.97 1.05
C MET A 505 -1.06 -19.83 2.18
N VAL A 506 -2.06 -20.69 2.19
CA VAL A 506 -3.08 -20.79 3.24
C VAL A 506 -2.98 -22.19 3.81
N PHE A 507 -2.63 -22.26 5.11
CA PHE A 507 -2.57 -23.52 5.86
C PHE A 507 -3.99 -23.86 6.31
N GLU A 508 -4.40 -25.09 6.01
CA GLU A 508 -5.69 -25.68 6.42
C GLU A 508 -5.54 -26.36 7.78
#